data_AF-A0A5N0EM90-F1
#
_entry.id   AF-A0A5N0EM90-F1
#
_cell.length_a   1.000
_cell.length_b   1.000
_cell.length_c   1.000
_cell.angle_alpha   90.00
_cell.angle_beta   90.00
_cell.angle_gamma   90.00
#
_symmetry.space_group_name_H-M   'P 1'
#
loop_
_entity.id
_entity.type
_entity.pdbx_description
1 polymer ?
#
loop_
_entity_poly.entity_id
_entity_poly.type
_entity_poly.pdbx_seq_one_letter_code
_entity_poly.pdbx_strand_id
1 'polypeptide(L)'
;MTIHTTEWTMTSDITPESAYRDGDGAQVWRLSWLPDRKLTEAQARAGMELDELLSDPHVVHDRIAQARVDGYADRLGMLREHVIILLAKRMAQRLHEELRRDGDPAPIRRNSHSYRLRPHVIEPPYVPG
;
A
#
# COMPACT_ATOMS: atom_id res chain seq x y z
N MET A 1 17.97 -7.18 0.14
CA MET A 1 16.66 -7.27 0.78
C MET A 1 16.70 -6.48 2.06
N THR A 2 15.88 -5.44 2.13
CA THR A 2 15.86 -4.50 3.26
C THR A 2 14.41 -4.16 3.55
N ILE A 3 13.82 -4.87 4.51
CA ILE A 3 12.54 -4.47 5.09
C ILE A 3 12.80 -3.30 6.03
N HIS A 4 12.25 -2.14 5.68
CA HIS A 4 12.23 -0.97 6.55
C HIS A 4 11.15 -1.15 7.60
N THR A 5 11.47 -0.89 8.87
CA THR A 5 10.55 -1.14 9.98
C THR A 5 10.48 0.07 10.88
N THR A 6 9.25 0.49 11.17
CA THR A 6 8.91 1.45 12.22
C THR A 6 8.09 0.74 13.31
N GLU A 7 7.69 1.45 14.35
CA GLU A 7 6.78 0.91 15.38
C GLU A 7 5.42 0.46 14.82
N TRP A 8 4.98 1.05 13.70
CA TRP A 8 3.63 0.90 13.18
C TRP A 8 3.56 0.21 11.83
N THR A 9 4.67 0.17 11.09
CA THR A 9 4.70 -0.29 9.70
C THR A 9 5.97 -1.05 9.35
N MET A 10 5.85 -2.00 8.43
CA MET A 10 6.96 -2.63 7.72
C MET A 10 6.74 -2.46 6.21
N THR A 11 7.76 -2.00 5.50
CA THR A 11 7.69 -1.75 4.05
C THR A 11 8.94 -2.28 3.34
N SER A 12 8.84 -2.45 2.03
CA SER A 12 9.94 -2.88 1.16
C SER A 12 10.13 -1.90 0.01
N ASP A 13 11.35 -1.82 -0.51
CA ASP A 13 11.65 -1.09 -1.75
C ASP A 13 11.40 -1.95 -3.01
N ILE A 14 11.16 -3.25 -2.85
CA ILE A 14 11.02 -4.23 -3.93
C ILE A 14 9.54 -4.51 -4.21
N THR A 15 8.75 -4.66 -3.15
CA THR A 15 7.32 -4.97 -3.26
C THR A 15 6.45 -3.80 -2.82
N PRO A 16 5.30 -3.56 -3.48
CA PRO A 16 4.33 -2.56 -3.04
C PRO A 16 3.52 -2.99 -1.80
N GLU A 17 3.72 -4.20 -1.29
CA GLU A 17 3.04 -4.66 -0.08
C GLU A 17 3.66 -4.07 1.20
N SER A 18 2.89 -4.13 2.28
CA SER A 18 3.28 -3.60 3.58
C SER A 18 2.66 -4.41 4.71
N ALA A 19 3.29 -4.36 5.88
CA ALA A 19 2.67 -4.74 7.13
C ALA A 19 2.33 -3.49 7.94
N TYR A 20 1.21 -3.52 8.65
CA TYR A 20 0.81 -2.45 9.54
C TYR A 20 0.22 -3.01 10.83
N ARG A 21 0.40 -2.26 11.91
CA ARG A 21 -0.14 -2.59 13.22
C ARG A 21 -1.58 -2.09 13.33
N ASP A 22 -2.47 -2.97 13.79
CA ASP A 22 -3.88 -2.68 14.05
C ASP A 22 -4.00 -2.01 15.44
N GLY A 23 -4.53 -0.78 15.50
CA GLY A 23 -4.42 0.12 16.66
C GLY A 23 -5.22 -0.29 17.91
N ASP A 24 -5.99 -1.37 17.84
CA ASP A 24 -7.05 -1.70 18.79
C ASP A 24 -6.60 -2.60 19.97
N GLY A 25 -5.40 -2.38 20.51
CA GLY A 25 -5.04 -2.85 21.86
C GLY A 25 -4.31 -4.19 21.99
N ALA A 26 -3.74 -4.73 20.92
CA ALA A 26 -2.70 -5.76 21.00
C ALA A 26 -1.63 -5.50 19.92
N GLN A 27 -0.42 -6.04 20.07
CA GLN A 27 0.66 -6.02 19.06
C GLN A 27 0.27 -6.87 17.83
N VAL A 28 -0.91 -6.61 17.26
CA VAL A 28 -1.50 -7.33 16.14
C VAL A 28 -1.07 -6.62 14.86
N TRP A 29 -0.44 -7.40 14.00
CA TRP A 29 -0.02 -6.97 12.69
C TRP A 29 -0.93 -7.56 11.62
N ARG A 30 -1.06 -6.85 10.51
CA ARG A 30 -1.73 -7.31 9.30
C ARG A 30 -0.83 -7.03 8.11
N LEU A 31 -0.96 -7.86 7.07
CA LEU A 31 -0.30 -7.65 5.79
C LEU A 31 -1.32 -7.09 4.80
N SER A 32 -0.91 -6.17 3.94
CA SER A 32 -1.78 -5.61 2.88
C SER A 32 -2.32 -6.65 1.91
N TRP A 33 -1.60 -7.76 1.72
CA TRP A 33 -2.02 -8.89 0.89
C TRP A 33 -2.73 -10.01 1.67
N LEU A 34 -2.75 -9.95 3.01
CA LEU A 34 -3.46 -10.88 3.88
C LEU A 34 -4.22 -10.10 4.98
N PRO A 35 -5.16 -9.22 4.60
CA PRO A 35 -5.74 -8.26 5.54
C PRO A 35 -6.61 -8.92 6.60
N ASP A 36 -7.22 -10.07 6.30
CA ASP A 36 -8.17 -10.74 7.20
C ASP A 36 -7.50 -11.49 8.35
N ARG A 37 -6.16 -11.61 8.32
CA ARG A 37 -5.42 -12.38 9.31
C ARG A 37 -4.70 -11.49 10.32
N LYS A 38 -4.93 -11.78 11.60
CA LYS A 38 -4.17 -11.21 12.72
C LYS A 38 -2.85 -11.98 12.87
N LEU A 39 -1.74 -11.27 12.86
CA LEU A 39 -0.39 -11.82 12.93
C LEU A 39 0.36 -11.25 14.12
N THR A 40 1.34 -12.02 14.60
CA THR A 40 2.40 -11.47 15.45
C THR A 40 3.37 -10.63 14.61
N GLU A 41 4.18 -9.78 15.25
CA GLU A 41 5.23 -9.01 14.56
C GLU A 41 6.18 -9.93 13.77
N ALA A 42 6.61 -11.04 14.36
CA ALA A 42 7.50 -12.00 13.72
C ALA A 42 6.87 -12.66 12.48
N GLN A 43 5.57 -12.94 12.53
CA GLN A 43 4.83 -13.46 11.38
C GLN A 43 4.63 -12.40 10.30
N ALA A 44 4.36 -11.16 10.67
CA ALA A 44 4.27 -10.06 9.72
C ALA A 44 5.61 -9.83 9.00
N ARG A 45 6.73 -9.83 9.74
CA ARG A 45 8.07 -9.77 9.13
C ARG A 45 8.32 -10.96 8.19
N ALA A 46 7.97 -12.18 8.60
CA ALA A 46 8.10 -13.36 7.73
C ALA A 46 7.26 -13.22 6.45
N GLY A 47 6.06 -12.66 6.53
CA GLY A 47 5.22 -12.41 5.35
C GLY A 47 5.78 -11.33 4.42
N MET A 48 6.43 -10.30 4.97
CA MET A 48 7.14 -9.29 4.18
C MET A 48 8.37 -9.87 3.47
N GLU A 49 9.19 -10.65 4.17
CA GLU A 49 10.37 -11.31 3.59
C GLU A 49 9.99 -12.35 2.52
N LEU A 50 8.88 -13.07 2.74
CA LEU A 50 8.32 -13.98 1.76
C LEU A 50 7.93 -13.24 0.47
N ASP A 51 7.20 -12.14 0.61
CA ASP A 51 6.71 -11.38 -0.53
C ASP A 51 7.85 -10.71 -1.32
N GLU A 52 8.89 -10.21 -0.65
CA GLU A 52 10.12 -9.75 -1.32
C GLU A 52 10.76 -10.87 -2.17
N LEU A 53 10.86 -12.09 -1.64
CA LEU A 53 11.44 -13.23 -2.36
C LEU A 53 10.61 -13.65 -3.56
N LEU A 54 9.28 -13.61 -3.44
CA LEU A 54 8.39 -13.95 -4.55
C LEU A 54 8.30 -12.85 -5.60
N SER A 55 8.63 -11.61 -5.24
CA SER A 55 8.63 -10.46 -6.16
C SER A 55 9.86 -10.40 -7.07
N ASP A 56 10.95 -11.09 -6.71
CA ASP A 56 12.16 -11.14 -7.54
C ASP A 56 12.12 -12.33 -8.54
N PRO A 57 11.95 -12.08 -9.85
CA PRO A 57 11.91 -13.16 -10.83
C PRO A 57 13.27 -13.87 -11.01
N HIS A 58 14.38 -13.26 -10.61
CA HIS A 58 15.72 -13.85 -10.80
C HIS A 58 16.00 -15.01 -9.85
N VAL A 59 15.27 -15.13 -8.74
CA VAL A 59 15.47 -16.18 -7.73
C VAL A 59 14.54 -17.39 -7.90
N VAL A 60 13.72 -17.43 -8.96
CA VAL A 60 12.74 -18.50 -9.18
C VAL A 60 13.38 -19.91 -9.30
N HIS A 61 14.59 -20.00 -9.86
CA HIS A 61 15.32 -21.26 -10.00
C HIS A 61 16.32 -21.52 -8.86
N ASP A 62 16.47 -20.59 -7.92
CA ASP A 62 17.35 -20.76 -6.78
C ASP A 62 16.67 -21.62 -5.71
N ARG A 63 17.15 -22.86 -5.54
CA ARG A 63 16.63 -23.82 -4.57
C ARG A 63 16.73 -23.33 -3.12
N ILE A 64 17.74 -22.52 -2.79
CA ILE A 64 17.89 -21.96 -1.45
C ILE A 64 16.82 -20.90 -1.21
N ALA A 65 16.56 -20.04 -2.20
CA ALA A 65 15.48 -19.07 -2.13
C ALA A 65 14.11 -19.77 -2.00
N GLN A 66 13.86 -20.83 -2.78
CA GLN A 66 12.62 -21.61 -2.68
C GLN A 66 12.44 -22.25 -1.29
N ALA A 67 13.50 -22.81 -0.70
CA ALA A 67 13.44 -23.36 0.66
C ALA A 67 13.16 -22.29 1.72
N ARG A 68 13.65 -21.06 1.53
CA ARG A 68 13.32 -19.92 2.41
C ARG A 68 11.85 -19.52 2.29
N VAL A 69 11.33 -19.43 1.06
CA VAL A 69 9.90 -19.17 0.82
C VAL A 69 9.03 -20.19 1.56
N ASP A 70 9.36 -21.48 1.46
CA ASP A 70 8.64 -22.54 2.17
C ASP A 70 8.71 -22.33 3.70
N GLY A 71 9.90 -22.05 4.24
CA GLY A 71 10.08 -21.77 5.67
C GLY A 71 9.32 -20.54 6.17
N TYR A 72 9.15 -19.49 5.36
CA TYR A 72 8.33 -18.33 5.71
C TYR A 72 6.83 -18.64 5.62
N ALA A 73 6.41 -19.40 4.60
CA ALA A 73 5.02 -19.82 4.44
C ALA A 73 4.58 -20.69 5.62
N ASP A 74 5.46 -21.58 6.09
CA ASP A 74 5.23 -22.41 7.28
C ASP A 74 5.07 -21.59 8.57
N ARG A 75 5.83 -20.50 8.74
CA ARG A 75 5.65 -19.57 9.88
C ARG A 75 4.30 -18.87 9.85
N LEU A 76 3.77 -18.66 8.65
CA LEU A 76 2.40 -18.22 8.45
C LEU A 76 1.40 -19.38 8.52
N GLY A 77 1.82 -20.65 8.66
CA GLY A 77 0.92 -21.80 8.60
C GLY A 77 0.16 -21.87 7.29
N MET A 78 0.81 -21.55 6.17
CA MET A 78 0.26 -21.54 4.83
C MET A 78 1.13 -22.37 3.90
N LEU A 79 0.50 -23.01 2.92
CA LEU A 79 1.23 -23.62 1.81
C LEU A 79 1.76 -22.53 0.88
N ARG A 80 2.97 -22.70 0.35
CA ARG A 80 3.58 -21.77 -0.62
C ARG A 80 2.64 -21.46 -1.78
N GLU A 81 2.01 -22.47 -2.35
CA GLU A 81 1.12 -22.33 -3.50
C GLU A 81 -0.08 -21.42 -3.19
N HIS A 82 -0.61 -21.51 -1.96
CA HIS A 82 -1.69 -20.62 -1.53
C HIS A 82 -1.22 -19.17 -1.42
N VAL A 83 -0.02 -18.95 -0.89
CA VAL A 83 0.54 -17.60 -0.79
C VAL A 83 0.77 -16.99 -2.17
N ILE A 84 1.33 -17.75 -3.11
CA ILE A 84 1.51 -17.31 -4.51
C ILE A 84 0.16 -16.89 -5.12
N ILE A 85 -0.90 -17.68 -4.93
CA ILE A 85 -2.24 -17.36 -5.44
C ILE A 85 -2.77 -16.06 -4.84
N LEU A 86 -2.57 -15.83 -3.54
CA LEU A 86 -3.04 -14.60 -2.87
C LEU A 86 -2.31 -13.37 -3.39
N LEU A 87 -0.98 -13.44 -3.52
CA LEU A 87 -0.18 -12.34 -4.05
C LEU A 87 -0.52 -12.06 -5.53
N ALA A 88 -0.70 -13.09 -6.34
CA ALA A 88 -1.13 -12.92 -7.73
C ALA A 88 -2.51 -12.23 -7.83
N LYS A 89 -3.47 -12.62 -6.98
CA LYS A 89 -4.78 -11.94 -6.89
C LYS A 89 -4.62 -10.47 -6.49
N ARG A 90 -3.75 -10.20 -5.52
CA ARG A 90 -3.50 -8.84 -5.02
C ARG A 90 -2.82 -7.95 -6.07
N MET A 91 -1.90 -8.49 -6.86
CA MET A 91 -1.32 -7.83 -8.03
C MET A 91 -2.39 -7.51 -9.09
N ALA A 92 -3.26 -8.47 -9.41
CA ALA A 92 -4.34 -8.27 -10.37
C ALA A 92 -5.35 -7.20 -9.90
N GLN A 93 -5.66 -7.15 -8.60
CA GLN A 93 -6.50 -6.11 -8.01
C GLN A 93 -5.87 -4.72 -8.18
N ARG A 94 -4.58 -4.57 -7.87
CA ARG A 94 -3.86 -3.29 -8.06
C ARG A 94 -3.88 -2.84 -9.52
N LEU A 95 -3.58 -3.75 -10.45
CA LEU A 95 -3.60 -3.44 -11.89
C LEU A 95 -5.00 -2.97 -12.32
N HIS A 96 -6.06 -3.63 -11.83
CA HIS A 96 -7.43 -3.21 -12.11
C HIS A 96 -7.75 -1.83 -11.52
N GLU A 97 -7.29 -1.54 -10.31
CA GLU A 97 -7.43 -0.21 -9.69
C GLU A 97 -6.70 0.89 -10.46
N GLU A 98 -5.48 0.62 -10.93
CA GLU A 98 -4.67 1.55 -11.74
C GLU A 98 -5.36 1.86 -13.08
N LEU A 99 -5.79 0.83 -13.81
CA LEU A 99 -6.51 1.01 -15.08
C LEU A 99 -7.83 1.78 -14.90
N ARG A 100 -8.51 1.64 -13.76
CA ARG A 100 -9.70 2.45 -13.44
C ARG A 100 -9.34 3.91 -13.16
N ARG A 101 -8.24 4.18 -12.46
CA ARG A 101 -7.79 5.56 -12.20
C ARG A 101 -7.39 6.28 -13.50
N ASP A 102 -6.76 5.58 -14.43
CA ASP A 102 -6.33 6.15 -15.72
C ASP A 102 -7.49 6.28 -16.72
N GLY A 103 -8.50 5.40 -16.62
CA GLY A 103 -9.69 5.42 -17.47
C GLY A 103 -10.78 6.41 -17.05
N ASP A 104 -10.81 6.84 -15.79
CA ASP A 104 -11.66 7.94 -15.34
C ASP A 104 -11.01 9.27 -15.76
N PRO A 105 -11.59 10.04 -16.70
CA PRO A 105 -11.12 11.40 -16.91
C PRO A 105 -11.25 12.12 -15.57
N ALA A 106 -10.13 12.65 -15.05
CA ALA A 106 -10.12 13.49 -13.86
C ALA A 106 -11.34 14.42 -13.93
N PRO A 107 -12.16 14.54 -12.86
CA PRO A 107 -13.35 15.36 -12.91
C PRO A 107 -12.91 16.71 -13.42
N ILE A 108 -13.42 17.10 -14.59
CA ILE A 108 -13.21 18.44 -15.14
C ILE A 108 -13.63 19.35 -14.00
N ARG A 109 -12.66 19.94 -13.31
CA ARG A 109 -12.93 21.04 -12.39
C ARG A 109 -13.51 22.11 -13.28
N ARG A 110 -14.83 22.12 -13.45
CA ARG A 110 -15.58 23.29 -13.86
C ARG A 110 -15.21 24.32 -12.81
N ASN A 111 -14.23 25.15 -13.14
CA ASN A 111 -14.06 26.44 -12.50
C ASN A 111 -15.34 27.22 -12.84
N SER A 112 -16.41 26.95 -12.11
CA SER A 112 -17.54 27.85 -11.93
C SER A 112 -17.09 28.99 -11.02
N HIS A 113 -16.00 29.67 -11.38
CA HIS A 113 -15.79 31.04 -10.98
C HIS A 113 -16.42 31.91 -12.07
N SER A 114 -17.75 31.91 -12.07
CA SER A 114 -18.48 33.09 -12.52
C SER A 114 -18.02 34.24 -11.63
N TYR A 115 -17.05 35.02 -12.08
CA TYR A 115 -16.81 36.34 -11.54
C TYR A 115 -18.12 37.12 -11.74
N ARG A 116 -18.95 37.18 -10.69
CA ARG A 116 -19.90 38.28 -10.53
C ARG A 116 -19.04 39.53 -10.40
N LEU A 117 -18.88 40.27 -11.49
CA LEU A 117 -18.42 41.64 -11.46
C LEU A 117 -19.42 42.43 -10.60
N ARG A 118 -19.13 42.56 -9.30
CA ARG A 118 -19.74 43.61 -8.48
C ARG A 118 -19.02 44.91 -8.84
N PRO A 119 -19.72 45.98 -9.22
CA PRO A 119 -19.08 47.25 -9.50
C PRO A 119 -18.50 47.80 -8.19
N HIS A 120 -17.19 48.06 -8.20
CA HIS A 120 -16.53 48.84 -7.15
C HIS A 120 -17.07 50.27 -7.20
N VAL A 121 -17.90 50.62 -6.22
CA VAL A 121 -18.16 52.01 -5.86
C VAL A 121 -16.90 52.50 -5.14
N ILE A 122 -16.14 53.37 -5.80
CA ILE A 122 -15.00 54.07 -5.22
C ILE A 122 -15.59 55.20 -4.36
N GLU A 123 -15.56 55.05 -3.03
CA GLU A 123 -15.79 56.17 -2.12
C GLU A 123 -14.54 57.07 -2.08
N PRO A 124 -14.68 58.40 -2.20
CA PRO A 124 -13.56 59.33 -2.16
C PRO A 124 -13.02 59.51 -0.72
N PRO A 125 -11.71 59.81 -0.56
CA PRO A 125 -11.08 59.87 0.76
C PRO A 125 -11.51 61.13 1.53
N TYR A 126 -12.08 60.93 2.73
CA TYR A 126 -12.32 62.00 3.70
C TYR A 126 -11.00 62.39 4.36
N VAL A 127 -10.64 63.68 4.27
CA VAL A 127 -9.48 64.28 4.94
C VAL A 127 -9.99 64.99 6.20
N PRO A 128 -9.46 64.69 7.41
CA PRO A 128 -9.85 65.41 8.62
C PRO A 128 -9.04 66.70 8.76
N GLY A 129 -9.73 67.82 8.96
CA GLY A 129 -9.16 69.14 9.27
C GLY A 129 -10.26 70.11 9.68
#